data_AF-G2TP11-F1
#
_entry.id   AF-G2TP11-F1
#
_cell.length_a   1.000
_cell.length_b   1.000
_cell.length_c   1.000
_cell.angle_alpha   90.00
_cell.angle_beta   90.00
_cell.angle_gamma   90.00
#
_symmetry.space_group_name_H-M   'P 1'
#
loop_
_entity.id
_entity.type
_entity.pdbx_description
1 polymer ?
#
loop_
_entity_poly.entity_id
_entity_poly.type
_entity_poly.pdbx_seq_one_letter_code
_entity_poly.pdbx_strand_id
1 'polypeptide(L)' 'MVQNILDFFKNLPDKYCTECGEKIDEQSECYGNTCPNCLHVKSHE' A
#
# COMPACT_ATOMS: atom_id res chain seq x y z
N MET A 1 -15.19 -16.65 -7.04
CA MET A 1 -14.24 -16.94 -8.15
C MET A 1 -14.09 -15.66 -8.97
N VAL A 2 -12.86 -15.19 -9.17
CA VAL A 2 -12.58 -14.00 -9.98
C VAL A 2 -12.94 -14.34 -11.44
N GLN A 3 -14.00 -13.71 -11.95
CA GLN A 3 -14.53 -13.97 -13.30
C GLN A 3 -13.66 -13.34 -14.39
N ASN A 4 -13.01 -12.22 -14.06
CA ASN A 4 -12.12 -11.51 -14.96
C ASN A 4 -10.95 -10.92 -14.15
N ILE A 5 -9.74 -11.31 -14.50
CA ILE A 5 -8.53 -10.89 -13.79
C ILE A 5 -8.17 -9.42 -14.03
N LEU A 6 -8.53 -8.86 -15.19
CA LEU A 6 -8.31 -7.46 -15.50
C LEU A 6 -9.24 -6.57 -14.67
N ASP A 7 -10.50 -6.96 -14.49
CA ASP A 7 -11.42 -6.24 -13.62
C ASP A 7 -10.99 -6.29 -12.15
N PHE A 8 -10.36 -7.39 -11.70
CA PHE A 8 -9.77 -7.46 -10.36
C PHE A 8 -8.68 -6.39 -10.18
N PHE A 9 -7.73 -6.29 -11.11
CA PHE A 9 -6.65 -5.30 -11.01
C PHE A 9 -7.16 -3.85 -11.14
N LYS A 10 -8.18 -3.60 -11.96
CA LYS A 10 -8.81 -2.27 -12.08
C LYS A 10 -9.55 -1.84 -10.81
N ASN A 11 -10.07 -2.80 -10.05
CA ASN A 11 -10.85 -2.57 -8.83
C ASN A 11 -10.08 -3.02 -7.58
N LEU A 12 -8.75 -2.96 -7.62
CA LEU A 12 -7.94 -3.19 -6.43
C LEU A 12 -8.36 -2.20 -5.34
N PRO A 13 -8.64 -2.67 -4.11
CA PRO A 13 -8.98 -1.77 -3.04
C PRO A 13 -7.78 -0.88 -2.71
N ASP A 14 -8.08 0.34 -2.26
CA ASP A 14 -7.07 1.23 -1.72
C ASP A 14 -6.28 0.56 -0.60
N LYS A 15 -4.99 0.85 -0.54
CA LYS A 15 -4.10 0.33 0.50
C LYS A 15 -4.16 1.25 1.72
N TYR A 16 -4.26 0.69 2.91
CA TYR A 16 -4.31 1.44 4.16
C TYR A 16 -3.16 1.03 5.09
N CYS A 17 -2.61 1.99 5.81
CA CYS A 17 -1.54 1.78 6.77
C CYS A 17 -2.06 0.98 7.97
N THR A 18 -1.36 -0.09 8.36
CA THR A 18 -1.73 -0.87 9.54
C THR A 18 -1.49 -0.14 10.87
N GLU A 19 -0.63 0.88 10.87
CA GLU A 19 -0.27 1.63 12.07
C GLU A 19 -1.21 2.82 12.32
N CYS A 20 -1.40 3.69 11.33
CA CYS A 20 -2.22 4.90 11.47
C CYS A 20 -3.61 4.80 10.84
N GLY A 21 -3.88 3.77 10.03
CA GLY A 21 -5.16 3.61 9.34
C GLY A 21 -5.39 4.55 8.16
N GLU A 22 -4.43 5.41 7.82
CA GLU A 22 -4.55 6.33 6.68
C GLU A 22 -4.32 5.62 5.34
N LYS A 23 -4.92 6.16 4.27
CA LYS A 23 -4.71 5.68 2.91
C LYS A 23 -3.25 5.88 2.51
N ILE A 24 -2.63 4.81 2.02
CA ILE A 24 -1.30 4.85 1.43
C ILE A 24 -1.46 5.28 -0.03
N ASP A 25 -1.10 6.52 -0.32
CA ASP A 25 -1.23 7.10 -1.66
C ASP A 25 -0.20 6.50 -2.63
N GLU A 26 1.07 6.44 -2.22
CA GLU A 26 2.18 5.94 -3.06
C GLU A 26 3.22 5.20 -2.20
N GLN A 27 3.65 4.03 -2.66
CA GLN A 27 4.84 3.33 -2.16
C GLN A 27 5.58 2.69 -3.33
N SER A 28 6.88 3.00 -3.44
CA SER A 28 7.76 2.40 -4.47
C SER A 28 7.86 0.87 -4.30
N GLU A 29 7.71 0.39 -3.06
CA GLU A 29 7.71 -1.02 -2.71
C GLU A 29 6.30 -1.45 -2.28
N CYS A 30 5.51 -2.00 -3.21
CA CYS A 30 4.13 -2.43 -2.94
C CYS A 30 3.98 -3.51 -1.84
N TYR A 31 5.08 -4.07 -1.33
CA TYR A 31 5.10 -5.14 -0.32
C TYR A 31 4.94 -4.67 1.13
N GLY A 32 5.19 -3.39 1.46
CA GLY A 32 5.08 -2.89 2.84
C GLY A 32 3.64 -2.51 3.22
N ASN A 33 3.20 -2.70 4.47
CA ASN A 33 1.85 -2.32 4.92
C ASN A 33 1.81 -1.05 5.78
N THR A 34 2.94 -0.39 5.91
CA THR A 34 3.12 0.80 6.75
C THR A 34 3.40 1.99 5.84
N CYS A 35 2.71 3.11 6.03
CA CYS A 35 2.91 4.30 5.21
C CYS A 35 4.29 4.93 5.44
N PRO A 36 4.82 5.75 4.51
CA PRO A 36 6.11 6.41 4.66
C PRO A 36 6.22 7.27 5.93
N ASN A 37 5.11 7.81 6.43
CA ASN A 37 5.09 8.62 7.65
C ASN A 37 5.32 7.77 8.91
N CYS A 38 4.79 6.55 8.94
CA CYS A 38 4.96 5.62 10.06
C CYS A 38 6.25 4.80 9.92
N LEU A 39 6.69 4.58 8.68
CA LEU A 39 7.94 3.91 8.37
C LEU A 39 9.09 4.86 8.73
N HIS A 40 9.66 4.71 9.93
CA HIS A 40 10.84 5.44 10.36
C HIS A 40 12.08 4.89 9.64
N VAL A 41 12.15 5.07 8.32
CA VAL A 41 13.34 4.76 7.53
C VAL A 41 14.42 5.70 8.05
N LYS A 42 15.34 5.17 8.86
CA LYS A 42 16.59 5.86 9.13
C LYS A 42 17.27 5.97 7.77
N SER A 43 17.28 7.16 7.18
CA SER A 43 18.12 7.47 6.05
C SER A 43 19.53 7.10 6.47
N HIS A 44 20.07 6.04 5.88
CA HIS A 44 21.48 5.73 6.03
C HIS A 44 22.20 6.88 5.32
N GLU A 45 22.86 7.72 6.12
CA GLU A 45 23.77 8.78 5.66
C GLU A 45 24.97 8.18 4.92
#